data_AF-A0A0S4S9I8-F1
#
_entry.id   AF-A0A0S4S9I8-F1
#
_cell.length_a   1.000
_cell.length_b   1.000
_cell.length_c   1.000
_cell.angle_alpha   90.00
_cell.angle_beta   90.00
_cell.angle_gamma   90.00
#
_symmetry.space_group_name_H-M   'P 1'
#
loop_
_entity.id
_entity.type
_entity.pdbx_description
1 polymer ?
#
loop_
_entity_poly.entity_id
_entity_poly.type
_entity_poly.pdbx_seq_one_letter_code
_entity_poly.pdbx_strand_id
1 'polypeptide(L)'
;MANNDIKTSYDELIYYSYSFSQCDIDYLYCLAKMRGLDATNPQNATVLEIGCGCGGNILPQAINMPNSKFIGVDLSSKQIKIANDAAKDMGLKNIKFEAIDVCEFADFINGVGA
;
A
#
# COMPACT_ATOMS: atom_id res chain seq x y z
N MET A 1 8.20 18.21 15.84
CA MET A 1 8.65 19.31 14.96
C MET A 1 9.16 18.76 13.64
N ALA A 2 10.18 17.89 13.61
CA ALA A 2 10.69 17.28 12.36
C ALA A 2 9.62 16.58 11.49
N ASN A 3 8.74 15.74 12.05
CA ASN A 3 7.73 15.02 11.25
C ASN A 3 6.68 15.94 10.62
N ASN A 4 6.44 17.13 11.20
CA ASN A 4 5.47 18.08 10.65
C ASN A 4 6.05 18.77 9.40
N ASP A 5 7.33 19.16 9.46
CA ASP A 5 8.03 19.75 8.31
C ASP A 5 8.17 18.73 7.16
N ILE A 6 8.44 17.45 7.50
CA ILE A 6 8.47 16.35 6.53
C ILE A 6 7.08 16.17 5.89
N LYS A 7 6.02 16.12 6.69
CA LYS A 7 4.65 15.99 6.19
C LYS A 7 4.27 17.11 5.23
N THR A 8 4.61 18.35 5.55
CA THR A 8 4.38 19.51 4.67
C THR A 8 5.10 19.36 3.33
N SER A 9 6.36 18.92 3.33
CA SER A 9 7.12 18.68 2.10
C SER A 9 6.46 17.61 1.20
N TYR A 10 5.97 16.52 1.79
CA TYR A 10 5.25 15.46 1.07
C TYR A 10 3.89 15.91 0.51
N ASP A 11 3.26 16.93 1.11
CA ASP A 11 2.02 17.51 0.62
C ASP A 11 2.25 18.55 -0.50
N GLU A 12 3.45 19.10 -0.65
CA GLU A 12 3.77 20.09 -1.69
C GLU A 12 4.18 19.45 -3.02
N LEU A 13 4.74 18.24 -2.99
CA LEU A 13 5.18 17.50 -4.17
C LEU A 13 4.39 16.19 -4.32
N ILE A 14 3.48 16.14 -5.29
CA ILE A 14 2.83 14.88 -5.68
C ILE A 14 3.85 14.05 -6.46
N TYR A 15 4.36 12.98 -5.85
CA TYR A 15 5.28 12.07 -6.51
C TYR A 15 4.56 11.24 -7.58
N TYR A 16 5.28 10.94 -8.66
CA TYR A 16 4.81 9.95 -9.63
C TYR A 16 4.76 8.57 -8.97
N SER A 17 3.58 7.96 -9.00
CA SER A 17 3.37 6.63 -8.44
C SER A 17 3.54 5.59 -9.55
N TYR A 18 4.63 4.83 -9.47
CA TYR A 18 4.99 3.79 -10.44
C TYR A 18 4.68 2.40 -9.90
N SER A 19 4.60 1.44 -10.81
CA SER A 19 4.61 0.01 -10.48
C SER A 19 6.00 -0.57 -10.67
N PHE A 20 6.45 -1.39 -9.72
CA PHE A 20 7.77 -2.01 -9.75
C PHE A 20 7.63 -3.54 -9.77
N SER A 21 8.04 -4.17 -10.87
CA SER A 21 7.88 -5.62 -11.05
C SER A 21 8.65 -6.46 -10.03
N GLN A 22 9.72 -5.91 -9.44
CA GLN A 22 10.47 -6.57 -8.38
C GLN A 22 9.68 -6.65 -7.05
N CYS A 23 8.65 -5.83 -6.88
CA CYS A 23 7.79 -5.80 -5.71
C CYS A 23 6.45 -6.53 -5.94
N ASP A 24 6.26 -7.13 -7.11
CA ASP A 24 5.04 -7.87 -7.43
C ASP A 24 4.90 -9.12 -6.55
N ILE A 25 3.71 -9.35 -6.01
CA ILE A 25 3.50 -10.43 -5.04
C ILE A 25 3.62 -11.84 -5.65
N ASP A 26 3.37 -12.02 -6.96
CA ASP A 26 3.65 -13.30 -7.63
C ASP A 26 5.15 -13.54 -7.73
N TYR A 27 5.92 -12.49 -8.06
CA TYR A 27 7.38 -12.55 -8.10
C TYR A 27 7.96 -12.93 -6.73
N LEU A 28 7.53 -12.23 -5.67
CA LEU A 28 7.98 -12.50 -4.30
C LEU A 28 7.58 -13.91 -3.83
N TYR A 29 6.37 -14.36 -4.15
CA TYR A 29 5.93 -15.72 -3.87
C TYR A 29 6.81 -16.76 -4.57
N CYS A 30 7.07 -16.60 -5.87
CA CYS A 30 7.92 -17.51 -6.62
C CYS A 30 9.33 -17.60 -6.03
N LEU A 31 9.94 -16.45 -5.70
CA LEU A 31 11.25 -16.41 -5.05
C LEU A 31 11.23 -17.15 -3.71
N ALA A 32 10.22 -16.91 -2.87
CA ALA A 32 10.10 -17.56 -1.57
C ALA A 32 9.97 -19.08 -1.71
N LYS A 33 9.09 -19.56 -2.60
CA LYS A 33 8.92 -21.01 -2.88
C LYS A 33 10.20 -21.64 -3.43
N MET A 34 10.91 -20.98 -4.35
CA MET A 34 12.20 -21.45 -4.87
C MET A 34 13.27 -21.59 -3.77
N ARG A 35 13.17 -20.79 -2.70
CA ARG A 35 14.06 -20.86 -1.53
C ARG A 35 13.58 -21.83 -0.46
N GLY A 36 12.51 -22.59 -0.71
CA GLY A 36 11.95 -23.55 0.24
C GLY A 36 11.17 -22.90 1.38
N LEU A 37 10.83 -21.62 1.28
CA LEU A 37 9.97 -20.96 2.25
C LEU A 37 8.50 -21.33 2.01
N ASP A 38 7.73 -21.35 3.09
CA ASP A 38 6.28 -21.47 3.01
C ASP A 38 5.66 -20.08 2.89
N ALA A 39 5.43 -19.66 1.66
CA ALA A 39 4.82 -18.37 1.34
C ALA A 39 3.33 -18.52 1.07
N THR A 40 2.55 -17.55 1.55
CA THR A 40 1.11 -17.45 1.27
C THR A 40 0.87 -17.31 -0.23
N ASN A 41 -0.15 -18.01 -0.74
CA ASN A 41 -0.56 -17.87 -2.14
C ASN A 41 -0.99 -16.41 -2.42
N PRO A 42 -0.44 -15.76 -3.46
CA PRO A 42 -0.75 -14.38 -3.85
C PRO A 42 -2.22 -14.09 -4.07
N GLN A 43 -3.04 -15.10 -4.41
CA GLN A 43 -4.48 -14.96 -4.60
C GLN A 43 -5.28 -14.86 -3.30
N ASN A 44 -4.68 -15.12 -2.14
CA ASN A 44 -5.33 -15.03 -0.83
C ASN A 44 -4.47 -14.26 0.20
N ALA A 45 -3.59 -13.39 -0.27
CA ALA A 45 -2.63 -12.68 0.56
C ALA A 45 -3.26 -11.43 1.20
N THR A 46 -2.73 -11.02 2.34
CA THR A 46 -2.89 -9.66 2.86
C THR A 46 -1.56 -8.94 2.66
N VAL A 47 -1.58 -7.84 1.92
CA VAL A 47 -0.39 -7.12 1.46
C VAL A 47 -0.41 -5.71 2.05
N LEU A 48 0.71 -5.29 2.62
CA LEU A 48 0.92 -3.95 3.15
C LEU A 48 2.04 -3.26 2.36
N GLU A 49 1.78 -2.05 1.87
CA GLU A 49 2.79 -1.16 1.31
C GLU A 49 2.98 0.06 2.20
N ILE A 50 4.21 0.27 2.67
CA ILE A 50 4.61 1.43 3.48
C ILE A 50 5.25 2.46 2.56
N GLY A 51 4.75 3.70 2.59
CA GLY A 51 5.11 4.73 1.62
C GLY A 51 4.45 4.48 0.27
N CYS A 52 3.14 4.19 0.27
CA CYS A 52 2.42 3.81 -0.94
C CYS A 52 2.19 4.97 -1.93
N GLY A 53 2.38 6.22 -1.49
CA GLY A 53 2.06 7.41 -2.28
C GLY A 53 0.63 7.36 -2.84
N CYS A 54 0.49 7.53 -4.15
CA CYS A 54 -0.80 7.46 -4.84
C CYS A 54 -1.26 6.03 -5.21
N GLY A 55 -0.60 4.98 -4.68
CA GLY A 55 -1.02 3.58 -4.80
C GLY A 55 -0.68 2.87 -6.10
N GLY A 56 0.13 3.47 -6.97
CA GLY A 56 0.46 2.96 -8.31
C GLY A 56 1.14 1.58 -8.35
N ASN A 57 1.76 1.16 -7.25
CA ASN A 57 2.36 -0.17 -7.17
C ASN A 57 1.34 -1.27 -6.82
N ILE A 58 0.42 -1.01 -5.88
CA ILE A 58 -0.54 -2.00 -5.39
C ILE A 58 -1.94 -1.92 -6.03
N LEU A 59 -2.32 -0.81 -6.68
CA LEU A 59 -3.58 -0.71 -7.45
C LEU A 59 -3.65 -1.75 -8.58
N PRO A 60 -2.64 -1.91 -9.47
CA PRO A 60 -2.69 -2.92 -10.52
C PRO A 60 -2.73 -4.35 -9.97
N GLN A 61 -2.04 -4.60 -8.86
CA GLN A 61 -2.05 -5.91 -8.20
C GLN A 61 -3.44 -6.22 -7.60
N ALA A 62 -4.10 -5.23 -7.00
CA ALA A 62 -5.47 -5.38 -6.49
C ALA A 62 -6.49 -5.69 -7.59
N ILE A 63 -6.32 -5.14 -8.80
CA ILE A 63 -7.13 -5.50 -9.98
C ILE A 63 -6.94 -6.98 -10.34
N ASN A 64 -5.69 -7.45 -10.37
CA ASN A 64 -5.36 -8.82 -10.79
C ASN A 64 -5.66 -9.89 -9.72
N MET A 65 -5.77 -9.49 -8.45
CA MET A 65 -5.89 -10.39 -7.29
C MET A 65 -7.14 -10.06 -6.47
N PRO A 66 -8.35 -10.30 -7.00
CA PRO A 66 -9.61 -9.83 -6.41
C PRO A 66 -9.92 -10.44 -5.03
N ASN A 67 -9.31 -11.57 -4.70
CA ASN A 67 -9.48 -12.27 -3.42
C ASN A 67 -8.44 -11.86 -2.36
N SER A 68 -7.37 -11.15 -2.77
CA SER A 68 -6.34 -10.63 -1.86
C SER A 68 -6.69 -9.25 -1.36
N LYS A 69 -6.20 -8.92 -0.16
CA LYS A 69 -6.42 -7.62 0.49
C LYS A 69 -5.15 -6.78 0.44
N PHE A 70 -5.29 -5.53 0.04
CA PHE A 70 -4.19 -4.58 -0.07
C PHE A 70 -4.42 -3.39 0.87
N ILE A 71 -3.36 -2.99 1.56
CA ILE A 71 -3.34 -1.86 2.48
C ILE A 71 -2.15 -1.00 2.08
N GLY A 72 -2.39 0.25 1.69
CA GLY A 72 -1.35 1.23 1.48
C GLY A 72 -1.33 2.25 2.62
N VAL A 73 -0.16 2.55 3.16
CA VAL A 73 0.01 3.63 4.12
C VAL A 73 1.03 4.64 3.64
N ASP A 74 0.73 5.92 3.81
CA ASP A 74 1.63 7.03 3.47
C ASP A 74 1.41 8.19 4.44
N LEU A 75 2.42 9.05 4.60
CA LEU A 75 2.32 10.24 5.46
C LEU A 75 1.47 11.35 4.81
N SER A 76 1.41 11.40 3.47
CA SER A 76 0.68 12.45 2.74
C SER A 76 -0.81 12.13 2.59
N SER A 77 -1.64 12.92 3.26
CA SER A 77 -3.10 12.80 3.11
C SER A 77 -3.58 13.18 1.70
N LYS A 78 -2.86 14.04 0.98
CA LYS A 78 -3.19 14.38 -0.41
C LYS A 78 -2.98 13.20 -1.36
N GLN A 79 -1.86 12.49 -1.23
CA GLN A 79 -1.59 11.31 -2.06
C GLN A 79 -2.54 10.16 -1.74
N ILE A 80 -2.84 9.94 -0.45
CA ILE A 80 -3.84 8.97 0.00
C ILE A 80 -5.24 9.28 -0.55
N LYS A 81 -5.61 10.56 -0.64
CA LYS A 81 -6.86 10.95 -1.29
C LYS A 81 -6.88 10.54 -2.76
N ILE A 82 -5.81 10.80 -3.51
CA ILE A 82 -5.69 10.42 -4.93
C ILE A 82 -5.80 8.90 -5.08
N ALA A 83 -5.12 8.13 -4.23
CA ALA A 83 -5.15 6.68 -4.25
C ALA A 83 -6.58 6.12 -3.99
N ASN A 84 -7.27 6.67 -2.99
CA ASN A 84 -8.64 6.29 -2.66
C ASN A 84 -9.64 6.67 -3.77
N ASP A 85 -9.51 7.86 -4.36
CA ASP A 85 -10.34 8.27 -5.50
C ASP A 85 -10.13 7.33 -6.70
N ALA A 86 -8.88 6.97 -7.01
CA ALA A 86 -8.57 6.01 -8.08
C ALA A 86 -9.15 4.61 -7.81
N ALA A 87 -8.99 4.08 -6.58
CA ALA A 87 -9.57 2.80 -6.21
C ALA A 87 -11.09 2.79 -6.35
N LYS A 88 -11.74 3.89 -5.94
CA LYS A 88 -13.19 4.08 -6.06
C LYS A 88 -13.63 4.15 -7.52
N ASP A 89 -12.95 4.92 -8.35
CA ASP A 89 -13.27 5.07 -9.78
C ASP A 89 -13.11 3.74 -10.54
N MET A 90 -12.16 2.90 -10.10
CA MET A 90 -11.97 1.53 -10.61
C MET A 90 -12.95 0.50 -10.00
N GLY A 91 -13.74 0.87 -9.00
CA GLY A 91 -14.69 -0.03 -8.32
C GLY A 91 -14.03 -1.11 -7.45
N LEU A 92 -12.78 -0.90 -7.03
CA LEU A 92 -12.02 -1.85 -6.21
C LEU A 92 -12.55 -1.87 -4.77
N LYS A 93 -12.71 -3.08 -4.22
CA LYS A 93 -13.20 -3.32 -2.86
C LYS A 93 -12.18 -4.01 -1.95
N ASN A 94 -11.09 -4.44 -2.54
CA ASN A 94 -10.07 -5.26 -1.91
C ASN A 94 -8.79 -4.47 -1.59
N ILE A 95 -8.86 -3.14 -1.65
CA ILE A 95 -7.76 -2.23 -1.34
C ILE A 95 -8.25 -1.08 -0.47
N LYS A 96 -7.44 -0.68 0.53
CA LYS A 96 -7.65 0.52 1.36
C LYS A 96 -6.36 1.31 1.50
N PHE A 97 -6.48 2.63 1.61
CA PHE A 97 -5.36 3.55 1.78
C PHE A 97 -5.57 4.44 2.99
N GLU A 98 -4.57 4.52 3.87
CA GLU A 98 -4.64 5.28 5.12
C GLU A 98 -3.46 6.26 5.25
N ALA A 99 -3.76 7.48 5.71
CA ALA A 99 -2.75 8.49 5.97
C ALA A 99 -2.20 8.32 7.39
N ILE A 100 -1.04 7.68 7.53
CA ILE A 100 -0.47 7.25 8.82
C ILE A 100 1.02 7.60 8.86
N ASP A 101 1.47 8.18 9.96
CA ASP A 101 2.90 8.18 10.29
C ASP A 101 3.29 6.75 10.68
N VAL A 102 4.21 6.15 9.93
CA VAL A 102 4.64 4.77 10.18
C VAL A 102 5.21 4.58 11.60
N CYS A 103 5.72 5.65 12.23
CA CYS A 103 6.19 5.62 13.61
C CYS A 103 5.05 5.40 14.61
N GLU A 104 3.81 5.76 14.25
CA GLU A 104 2.58 5.59 15.03
C GLU A 104 1.76 4.37 14.57
N PHE A 105 2.28 3.59 13.61
CA PHE A 105 1.55 2.46 13.01
C PHE A 105 1.16 1.39 14.04
N ALA A 106 2.02 1.13 15.03
CA ALA A 106 1.74 0.18 16.10
C ALA A 106 0.52 0.60 16.94
N ASP A 107 0.38 1.89 17.23
CA ASP A 107 -0.76 2.42 17.99
C ASP A 107 -2.04 2.40 17.14
N PHE A 108 -1.92 2.68 15.84
CA PHE A 108 -3.01 2.58 14.88
C PHE A 108 -3.61 1.15 14.82
N ILE A 109 -2.77 0.11 14.72
CA ILE A 109 -3.25 -1.27 14.66
C ILE A 109 -3.80 -1.77 16.01
N ASN A 110 -3.25 -1.30 17.14
CA ASN A 110 -3.68 -1.71 18.48
C ASN A 110 -4.91 -0.92 18.99
N GLY A 111 -5.19 0.25 18.41
CA GLY A 111 -6.24 1.18 18.82
C GLY A 111 -7.59 1.07 18.09
N VAL A 112 -7.82 0.04 17.27
CA VAL A 112 -9.00 -0.10 16.38
C VAL A 112 -8.94 0.86 15.18
N GLY A 113 -8.14 0.50 14.18
CA GLY A 113 -8.14 1.07 12.82
C GLY A 113 -8.06 0.02 11.69
N ALA A 114 -8.34 -1.25 12.00
CA ALA A 114 -8.31 -2.36 11.03
C ALA A 114 -9.71 -2.76 10.56
#